data_AF-A0A4R3IXW7-F1
#
_entry.id   AF-A0A4R3IXW7-F1
#
_cell.length_a   1.000
_cell.length_b   1.000
_cell.length_c   1.000
_cell.angle_alpha   90.00
_cell.angle_beta   90.00
_cell.angle_gamma   90.00
#
_symmetry.space_group_name_H-M   'P 1'
#
loop_
_entity.id
_entity.type
_entity.pdbx_description
1 polymer ?
#
loop_
_entity_poly.entity_id
_entity_poly.type
_entity_poly.pdbx_seq_one_letter_code
_entity_poly.pdbx_strand_id
1 'polypeptide(L)' 'MRIYLSSTFRDLQPYRRSAEVALRRLGCLVLQMEYYGAESRTPLARVREDIRNCDAF' A
#
# COMPACT_ATOMS: atom_id res chain seq x y z
N MET A 1 8.90 8.78 -5.67
CA MET A 1 8.52 7.42 -6.08
C MET A 1 7.34 6.96 -5.25
N ARG A 2 6.28 6.48 -5.89
CA ARG A 2 5.07 5.94 -5.28
C ARG A 2 5.13 4.42 -5.33
N ILE A 3 5.02 3.77 -4.18
CA ILE A 3 5.08 2.32 -4.04
C ILE A 3 3.76 1.84 -3.45
N TYR A 4 3.12 0.89 -4.13
CA TYR A 4 1.99 0.18 -3.57
C TYR A 4 2.49 -1.00 -2.74
N LEU A 5 2.37 -0.95 -1.42
CA LEU A 5 2.78 -2.06 -0.57
C LEU A 5 1.63 -3.08 -0.47
N SER A 6 1.66 -4.09 -1.34
CA SER A 6 0.69 -5.19 -1.29
C SER A 6 1.10 -6.25 -0.26
N SER A 7 0.16 -6.67 0.59
CA SER A 7 0.32 -7.87 1.43
C SER A 7 -1.05 -8.33 1.93
N THR A 8 -1.18 -9.63 2.23
CA THR A 8 -2.32 -10.13 3.00
C THR A 8 -2.25 -9.56 4.41
N PHE A 9 -3.33 -8.91 4.87
CA PHE A 9 -3.36 -8.23 6.18
C PHE A 9 -3.11 -9.14 7.39
N ARG A 10 -3.51 -10.42 7.27
CA ARG A 10 -3.47 -11.39 8.36
C ARG A 10 -2.10 -12.03 8.56
N ASP A 11 -1.24 -12.02 7.54
CA ASP A 11 0.08 -12.67 7.60
C ASP A 11 1.20 -11.63 7.50
N LEU A 12 2.35 -11.94 8.11
CA LEU A 12 3.59 -11.17 7.94
C LEU A 12 3.57 -9.70 8.40
N GLN A 13 2.66 -9.31 9.31
CA GLN A 13 2.59 -7.94 9.84
C GLN A 13 3.95 -7.34 10.28
N PRO A 14 4.84 -8.10 10.97
CA PRO A 14 6.16 -7.57 11.33
C PRO A 14 7.02 -7.23 10.11
N TYR A 15 7.04 -8.09 9.10
CA TYR A 15 7.81 -7.88 7.87
C TYR A 15 7.23 -6.74 7.04
N ARG A 16 5.90 -6.64 6.99
CA ARG A 16 5.21 -5.55 6.32
C ARG A 16 5.55 -4.20 6.94
N ARG A 17 5.49 -4.09 8.27
CA ARG A 17 5.87 -2.87 8.99
C ARG A 17 7.32 -2.48 8.71
N SER A 18 8.22 -3.46 8.69
CA SER A 18 9.64 -3.23 8.35
C SER A 18 9.80 -2.72 6.92
N ALA A 19 9.10 -3.31 5.94
CA ALA A 19 9.12 -2.86 4.55
C ALA A 19 8.57 -1.44 4.40
N GLU A 20 7.44 -1.12 5.04
CA GLU A 20 6.86 0.22 5.05
C GLU A 20 7.85 1.26 5.61
N VAL A 21 8.46 0.97 6.76
CA VAL A 21 9.44 1.86 7.40
C VAL A 21 10.66 2.06 6.50
N ALA A 22 11.17 1.00 5.87
CA ALA A 22 12.29 1.10 4.95
C ALA A 22 11.96 1.98 3.74
N LEU A 23 10.82 1.76 3.10
CA LEU A 23 10.36 2.54 1.94
C LEU A 23 10.18 4.03 2.30
N ARG A 24 9.57 4.31 3.46
CA ARG A 24 9.42 5.70 3.95
C ARG A 24 10.76 6.36 4.23
N ARG A 25 11.73 5.64 4.81
CA ARG A 25 13.10 6.15 5.03
C ARG A 25 13.84 6.46 3.73
N LEU A 26 13.52 5.75 2.65
CA LEU A 26 14.01 6.02 1.31
C LEU A 26 13.28 7.19 0.62
N GLY A 27 12.35 7.86 1.31
CA GLY A 27 11.57 8.98 0.73
C GLY A 27 10.46 8.53 -0.23
N CYS A 28 10.08 7.26 -0.23
CA CYS A 28 8.98 6.77 -1.04
C CYS A 28 7.62 7.15 -0.43
N LEU A 29 6.65 7.47 -1.27
CA LEU A 29 5.25 7.55 -0.89
C LEU A 29 4.68 6.13 -0.89
N VAL A 30 4.28 5.62 0.28
CA VAL A 30 3.74 4.26 0.41
C VAL A 30 2.22 4.29 0.46
N LEU A 31 1.59 3.55 -0.44
CA LEU A 31 0.15 3.33 -0.52
C LEU A 31 -0.17 1.89 -0.11
N GLN A 32 -1.22 1.70 0.70
CA GLN A 32 -1.65 0.38 1.14
C GLN A 32 -3.12 0.37 1.58
N MET A 33 -3.74 -0.80 1.58
CA MET A 33 -5.18 -0.97 1.82
C MET A 33 -5.63 -0.54 3.23
N GLU A 34 -4.76 -0.57 4.22
CA GLU A 34 -5.04 -0.20 5.62
C GLU A 34 -5.30 1.28 5.79
N TYR A 35 -4.89 2.10 4.80
CA TYR A 35 -5.20 3.52 4.76
C TYR A 35 -6.53 3.82 4.07
N TYR A 36 -7.23 2.78 3.60
CA TYR A 36 -8.55 2.96 3.01
C TYR A 36 -9.54 3.21 4.13
N GLY A 37 -10.01 4.46 4.22
CA GLY A 37 -11.17 4.81 5.04
C GLY A 37 -12.48 4.32 4.43
N ALA A 38 -13.58 4.60 5.11
CA ALA A 38 -14.91 4.35 4.58
C ALA A 38 -15.15 5.19 3.31
N GLU A 39 -15.43 4.52 2.20
CA GLU A 39 -15.79 5.16 0.93
C GLU A 39 -16.78 4.30 0.14
N SER A 40 -17.43 4.91 -0.85
CA SER A 40 -18.46 4.26 -1.67
C SER A 40 -17.90 3.32 -2.74
N ARG A 41 -16.58 3.39 -3.02
CA ARG A 41 -15.94 2.54 -4.04
C ARG A 41 -15.73 1.12 -3.50
N THR A 42 -15.78 0.15 -4.40
CA THR A 42 -15.39 -1.22 -4.04
C THR A 42 -13.87 -1.26 -3.81
N PRO A 43 -13.38 -2.03 -2.81
CA PRO A 43 -11.95 -2.10 -2.53
C PRO A 43 -11.11 -2.46 -3.76
N LEU A 44 -11.58 -3.39 -4.59
CA LEU A 44 -10.87 -3.83 -5.79
C LEU A 44 -10.69 -2.71 -6.83
N ALA A 45 -11.72 -1.88 -7.03
CA ALA A 45 -11.63 -0.77 -7.99
C ALA A 45 -10.58 0.25 -7.54
N ARG A 46 -10.56 0.57 -6.24
CA ARG A 46 -9.59 1.49 -5.64
C ARG A 46 -8.16 0.94 -5.67
N VAL A 47 -7.95 -0.33 -5.31
CA VAL A 47 -6.64 -1.00 -5.39
C VAL A 47 -6.07 -0.91 -6.81
N ARG A 48 -6.88 -1.23 -7.82
CA ARG A 48 -6.44 -1.17 -9.22
C ARG A 48 -6.08 0.24 -9.66
N GLU A 49 -6.80 1.24 -9.15
CA GLU A 49 -6.49 2.65 -9.41
C GLU A 49 -5.17 3.06 -8.75
N ASP A 50 -4.96 2.71 -7.48
CA ASP A 50 -3.72 3.03 -6.76
C ASP A 50 -2.50 2.37 -7.41
N ILE A 51 -2.59 1.08 -7.78
CA ILE A 51 -1.50 0.36 -8.45
C ILE A 51 -1.13 1.03 -9.77
N ARG A 52 -2.12 1.47 -10.57
CA ARG A 52 -1.86 2.17 -11.84
C ARG A 52 -1.16 3.52 -11.64
N ASN A 53 -1.34 4.14 -10.49
CA ASN A 53 -0.75 5.44 -10.15
C ASN A 53 0.58 5.32 -9.39
N CYS A 54 1.06 4.10 -9.15
CA CYS A 54 2.33 3.80 -8.51
C CYS A 54 3.42 3.47 -9.53
N ASP A 55 4.66 3.73 -9.14
CA ASP A 55 5.85 3.41 -9.94
C ASP A 55 6.24 1.93 -9.80
N ALA A 56 5.91 1.30 -8.67
CA ALA A 56 6.04 -0.14 -8.43
C ALA A 56 5.05 -0.64 -7.36
N PHE A 57 4.87 -1.96 -7.27
CA PHE A 57 3.96 -2.65 -6.34
C PHE A 57 4.56 -3.95 -5.79
#